data_AF-X0U2T2-F1
#
_entry.id   AF-X0U2T2-F1
#
_cell.length_a   1.000
_cell.length_b   1.000
_cell.length_c   1.000
_cell.angle_alpha   90.00
_cell.angle_beta   90.00
_cell.angle_gamma   90.00
#
_symmetry.space_group_name_H-M   'P 1'
#
loop_
_entity.id
_entity.type
_entity.pdbx_description
1 polymer ?
#
loop_
_entity_poly.entity_id
_entity_poly.type
_entity_poly.pdbx_seq_one_letter_code
_entity_poly.pdbx_strand_id
1 'polypeptide(L)' 'VLDADAEIGRGDDYFSLGGDSIKAVQLAARGRDAGMKLTARMVFEYPTVHELAAAIDARSSA' A
#
# COMPACT_ATOMS: atom_id res chain seq x y z
N VAL A 1 -3.73 -10.45 0.66
CA VAL A 1 -4.03 -9.30 1.55
C VAL A 1 -5.21 -8.56 0.98
N LEU A 2 -5.13 -8.13 -0.26
CA LEU A 2 -6.30 -7.75 -1.04
C LEU A 2 -6.99 -9.01 -1.56
N ASP A 3 -8.33 -9.00 -1.60
CA ASP A 3 -9.17 -10.12 -2.07
C ASP A 3 -9.45 -9.94 -3.57
N ALA A 4 -8.42 -9.55 -4.32
CA ALA A 4 -8.53 -9.29 -5.75
C ALA A 4 -8.23 -10.57 -6.52
N ASP A 5 -9.26 -11.12 -7.18
CA ASP A 5 -9.14 -12.24 -8.13
C ASP A 5 -8.63 -11.77 -9.53
N ALA A 6 -8.30 -10.47 -9.66
CA ALA A 6 -7.85 -9.82 -10.88
C ALA A 6 -6.43 -9.21 -10.72
N GLU A 7 -5.72 -9.01 -11.84
CA GLU A 7 -4.43 -8.34 -11.87
C GLU A 7 -4.54 -6.92 -11.27
N ILE A 8 -3.75 -6.65 -10.24
CA ILE A 8 -3.68 -5.33 -9.62
C ILE A 8 -2.86 -4.39 -10.50
N GLY A 9 -3.52 -3.43 -11.12
CA GLY A 9 -2.91 -2.35 -11.87
C GLY A 9 -2.33 -1.26 -10.99
N ARG A 10 -1.46 -0.45 -11.59
CA ARG A 10 -0.71 0.61 -10.88
C ARG A 10 -1.61 1.75 -10.40
N GLY A 11 -2.72 1.97 -11.09
CA GLY A 11 -3.72 2.98 -10.76
C GLY A 11 -4.91 2.42 -9.99
N ASP A 12 -4.89 1.14 -9.63
CA ASP A 12 -5.97 0.58 -8.84
C ASP A 12 -5.95 1.14 -7.43
N ASP A 13 -7.13 1.57 -7.02
CA ASP A 13 -7.39 2.11 -5.72
C ASP A 13 -7.53 0.97 -4.70
N TYR A 14 -6.78 1.08 -3.62
CA TYR A 14 -6.70 0.11 -2.54
C TYR A 14 -8.07 -0.25 -1.96
N PHE A 15 -8.96 0.73 -1.79
CA PHE A 15 -10.31 0.52 -1.26
C PHE A 15 -11.22 -0.13 -2.29
N SER A 16 -11.07 0.24 -3.56
CA SER A 16 -11.80 -0.36 -4.68
C SER A 16 -11.46 -1.84 -4.88
N LEU A 17 -10.24 -2.26 -4.52
CA LEU A 17 -9.80 -3.66 -4.48
C LEU A 17 -10.27 -4.44 -3.23
N GLY A 18 -11.16 -3.87 -2.42
CA GLY A 18 -11.61 -4.48 -1.16
C GLY A 18 -10.60 -4.39 -0.02
N GLY A 19 -9.76 -3.35 -0.05
CA GLY A 19 -8.89 -2.97 1.05
C GLY A 19 -9.68 -2.33 2.19
N ASP A 20 -9.31 -2.68 3.42
CA ASP A 20 -9.92 -2.17 4.64
C ASP A 20 -8.83 -1.77 5.64
N SER A 21 -9.21 -1.09 6.73
CA SER A 21 -8.27 -0.59 7.73
C SER A 21 -7.38 -1.68 8.33
N ILE A 22 -7.89 -2.90 8.47
CA ILE A 22 -7.13 -4.03 9.03
C ILE A 22 -6.10 -4.49 7.99
N LYS A 23 -6.52 -4.67 6.74
CA LYS A 23 -5.62 -5.01 5.63
C LYS A 23 -4.55 -3.95 5.42
N ALA A 24 -4.84 -2.66 5.65
CA ALA A 24 -3.88 -1.58 5.50
C ALA A 24 -2.78 -1.65 6.56
N VAL A 25 -3.16 -1.97 7.80
CA VAL A 25 -2.22 -2.24 8.90
C VAL A 25 -1.37 -3.48 8.61
N GLN A 26 -1.98 -4.56 8.11
CA GLN A 26 -1.24 -5.77 7.72
C GLN A 26 -0.27 -5.51 6.56
N LEU A 27 -0.69 -4.73 5.56
CA LEU A 27 0.16 -4.33 4.44
C LEU A 27 1.37 -3.53 4.94
N ALA A 28 1.14 -2.56 5.83
CA ALA A 28 2.21 -1.79 6.43
C ALA A 28 3.17 -2.64 7.27
N ALA A 29 2.66 -3.60 8.04
CA ALA A 29 3.49 -4.53 8.80
C ALA A 29 4.36 -5.39 7.88
N ARG A 30 3.79 -5.94 6.80
CA ARG A 30 4.53 -6.72 5.79
C ARG A 30 5.57 -5.88 5.04
N GLY A 31 5.23 -4.64 4.70
CA GLY A 31 6.19 -3.72 4.07
C GLY A 31 7.39 -3.45 4.97
N ARG A 32 7.17 -3.24 6.27
CA ARG A 32 8.27 -3.08 7.24
C ARG A 32 9.12 -4.32 7.39
N ASP A 33 8.50 -5.50 7.40
CA ASP A 33 9.24 -6.78 7.44
C ASP A 33 10.14 -6.95 6.21
N ALA A 34 9.69 -6.47 5.04
CA ALA A 34 10.48 -6.38 3.82
C ALA A 34 11.50 -5.22 3.80
N GLY A 35 11.68 -4.49 4.91
CA GLY A 35 12.61 -3.35 5.01
C GLY A 35 12.10 -2.03 4.43
N MET A 36 10.83 -1.97 4.01
CA MET A 36 10.23 -0.76 3.45
C MET A 36 9.67 0.14 4.57
N LYS A 37 9.85 1.45 4.43
CA LYS A 37 9.27 2.47 5.35
C LYS A 37 7.78 2.71 5.06
N LEU A 38 6.96 1.65 5.18
CA LEU A 38 5.52 1.70 4.92
C LEU A 38 4.70 1.88 6.21
N THR A 39 3.65 2.70 6.14
CA THR A 39 2.70 2.93 7.24
C THR A 39 1.26 2.82 6.77
N ALA A 40 0.35 2.41 7.66
CA ALA A 40 -1.07 2.32 7.32
C ALA A 40 -1.62 3.68 6.87
N ARG A 41 -1.16 4.78 7.50
CA ARG A 41 -1.52 6.14 7.10
C ARG A 41 -1.18 6.43 5.63
N MET A 42 -0.03 5.96 5.14
CA MET A 42 0.34 6.15 3.74
C MET A 42 -0.62 5.46 2.79
N VAL A 43 -1.21 4.32 3.17
CA VAL A 43 -2.24 3.63 2.36
C VAL A 43 -3.52 4.46 2.26
N PHE A 44 -3.86 5.25 3.28
CA PHE A 44 -4.99 6.18 3.23
C PHE A 44 -4.66 7.49 2.50
N GLU A 45 -3.42 7.97 2.61
CA GLU A 45 -2.95 9.21 1.99
C GLU A 45 -2.65 9.04 0.49
N TYR A 46 -2.20 7.85 0.10
CA TYR A 46 -1.87 7.43 -1.25
C TYR A 46 -2.65 6.14 -1.57
N PRO A 47 -3.93 6.27 -1.98
CA PRO A 47 -4.81 5.12 -2.09
C PRO A 47 -4.50 4.26 -3.32
N THR A 48 -3.74 4.76 -4.29
CA THR A 48 -3.30 3.96 -5.44
C THR A 48 -1.92 3.32 -5.24
N VAL A 49 -1.68 2.19 -5.91
CA VAL A 49 -0.40 1.47 -5.83
C VAL A 49 0.78 2.33 -6.32
N HIS A 50 0.59 3.09 -7.39
CA HIS A 50 1.60 4.00 -7.93
C HIS A 50 2.00 5.09 -6.94
N GLU A 51 1.02 5.78 -6.35
CA GLU A 51 1.29 6.86 -5.41
C GLU A 51 1.95 6.32 -4.13
N LEU A 52 1.48 5.16 -3.65
CA LEU A 52 2.06 4.51 -2.48
C LEU A 52 3.52 4.11 -2.73
N ALA A 53 3.82 3.54 -3.90
CA ALA A 53 5.18 3.20 -4.30
C ALA A 53 6.08 4.44 -4.38
N ALA A 54 5.61 5.52 -4.99
CA ALA A 54 6.34 6.79 -5.05
C ALA A 54 6.62 7.36 -3.65
N ALA A 55 5.65 7.29 -2.74
CA ALA A 55 5.81 7.77 -1.37
C ALA A 55 6.78 6.92 -0.54
N ILE A 56 6.82 5.59 -0.77
CA ILE A 56 7.82 4.69 -0.16
C ILE A 56 9.22 5.02 -0.66
N ASP A 57 9.39 5.18 -1.98
CA ASP A 57 10.67 5.48 -2.62
C ASP A 57 11.24 6.83 -2.13
N ALA A 58 10.40 7.86 -2.07
CA ALA A 58 10.76 9.18 -1.55
C ALA A 58 11.22 9.14 -0.06
N ARG A 59 10.75 8.18 0.73
CA ARG A 59 11.22 7.98 2.11
C ARG A 59 12.40 7.02 2.23
N SER A 60 12.65 6.17 1.24
CA SER A 60 13.79 5.25 1.21
C SER A 60 15.08 5.92 0.77
N SER A 61 14.99 6.96 -0.06
CA SER A 61 16.12 7.76 -0.55
C SER A 61 16.62 8.83 0.42
N ALA A 62 16.08 8.88 1.64
CA ALA A 62 16.49 9.74 2.76
C ALA A 62 17.00 8.92 3.95
#